data_AF-A0A1A8Q8I5-F1
#
_entry.id   AF-A0A1A8Q8I5-F1
#
_cell.length_a   1.000
_cell.length_b   1.000
_cell.length_c   1.000
_cell.angle_alpha   90.00
_cell.angle_beta   90.00
_cell.angle_gamma   90.00
#
_symmetry.space_group_name_H-M   'P 1'
#
loop_
_entity.id
_entity.type
_entity.pdbx_description
1 polymer ?
#
loop_
_entity_poly.entity_id
_entity_poly.type
_entity_poly.pdbx_seq_one_letter_code
_entity_poly.pdbx_strand_id
1 'polypeptide(L)'
;PYLGMKALLDWVNSVKLSEEQQQIDSLRDGTVLLKLVYRLKKESTYNISDSVEERFNIISTFLERDCRFCPSKGTAISWDSIKNERNLNVEISKVLILLLYHDMMSERLTLNMLDSEVEKELAFITDSLVLESDGMVYLPDHLDQYLVKNRLP
;
A
#
# COMPACT_ATOMS: atom_id res chain seq x y z
N PRO A 1 -5.67 -12.91 15.06
CA PRO A 1 -5.36 -12.91 13.63
C PRO A 1 -6.00 -11.68 12.97
N TYR A 2 -5.39 -10.55 13.28
CA TYR A 2 -5.71 -9.19 12.82
C TYR A 2 -4.43 -8.56 12.22
N LEU A 3 -3.46 -9.40 11.91
CA LEU A 3 -2.05 -9.04 11.98
C LEU A 3 -1.61 -8.31 10.69
N GLY A 4 -2.18 -8.67 9.53
CA GLY A 4 -1.79 -8.11 8.24
C GLY A 4 -1.98 -6.60 8.06
N MET A 5 -3.18 -6.04 8.20
CA MET A 5 -3.34 -4.56 8.18
C MET A 5 -2.60 -3.90 9.34
N LYS A 6 -2.56 -4.53 10.52
CA LYS A 6 -1.87 -3.91 11.65
C LYS A 6 -0.39 -3.72 11.29
N ALA A 7 0.25 -4.76 10.77
CA ALA A 7 1.63 -4.68 10.29
C ALA A 7 1.78 -3.64 9.17
N LEU A 8 0.86 -3.59 8.20
CA LEU A 8 0.89 -2.57 7.14
C LEU A 8 0.77 -1.14 7.69
N LEU A 9 -0.09 -0.92 8.69
CA LEU A 9 -0.22 0.37 9.36
C LEU A 9 0.99 0.69 10.24
N ASP A 10 1.54 -0.29 10.95
CA ASP A 10 2.79 -0.14 11.71
C ASP A 10 3.93 0.31 10.78
N TRP A 11 4.01 -0.29 9.59
CA TRP A 11 4.93 0.16 8.54
C TRP A 11 4.66 1.61 8.10
N VAL A 12 3.43 1.98 7.73
CA VAL A 12 3.09 3.37 7.35
C VAL A 12 3.51 4.36 8.44
N ASN A 13 3.26 4.02 9.71
CA ASN A 13 3.61 4.85 10.85
C ASN A 13 5.12 4.94 11.09
N SER A 14 5.87 3.87 10.82
CA SER A 14 7.35 3.87 10.93
C SER A 14 8.02 4.83 9.94
N VAL A 15 7.37 5.12 8.80
CA VAL A 15 7.89 6.04 7.78
C VAL A 15 7.84 7.51 8.23
N LYS A 16 7.12 7.82 9.32
CA LYS A 16 7.00 9.16 9.94
C LYS A 16 6.55 10.25 8.96
N LEU A 17 5.41 10.02 8.30
CA LEU A 17 4.79 10.99 7.37
C LEU A 17 3.98 12.09 8.07
N SER A 18 3.64 11.87 9.34
CA SER A 18 2.90 12.77 10.23
C SER A 18 3.27 12.47 11.68
N GLU A 19 3.01 13.42 12.59
CA GLU A 19 3.11 13.21 14.05
C GLU A 19 1.97 12.32 14.57
N GLU A 20 0.82 12.32 13.89
CA GLU A 20 -0.33 11.51 14.26
C GLU A 20 -0.19 10.06 13.75
N GLN A 21 -0.63 9.11 14.58
CA GLN A 21 -0.73 7.71 14.16
C GLN A 21 -1.84 7.55 13.11
N GLN A 22 -1.46 6.98 11.98
CA GLN A 22 -2.35 6.73 10.86
C GLN A 22 -3.23 5.52 11.10
N GLN A 23 -4.49 5.64 10.67
CA GLN A 23 -5.51 4.60 10.65
C GLN A 23 -6.05 4.49 9.22
N ILE A 24 -6.71 3.40 8.87
CA ILE A 24 -7.11 3.18 7.46
C ILE A 24 -8.03 4.28 6.94
N ASP A 25 -8.92 4.81 7.78
CA ASP A 25 -9.76 5.95 7.43
C ASP A 25 -8.96 7.21 7.08
N SER A 26 -7.78 7.42 7.69
CA SER A 26 -6.92 8.58 7.38
C SER A 26 -6.19 8.44 6.03
N LEU A 27 -6.16 7.25 5.43
CA LEU A 27 -5.57 7.02 4.11
C LEU A 27 -6.59 7.24 2.98
N ARG A 28 -7.88 7.33 3.30
CA ARG A 28 -9.00 7.37 2.34
C ARG A 28 -8.90 8.53 1.38
N ASP A 29 -8.47 9.70 1.82
CA ASP A 29 -8.40 10.88 0.94
C ASP A 29 -7.18 10.84 0.00
N GLY A 30 -6.29 9.85 0.13
CA GLY A 30 -5.09 9.70 -0.67
C GLY A 30 -3.93 10.61 -0.24
N THR A 31 -4.08 11.49 0.75
CA THR A 31 -3.03 12.42 1.19
C THR A 31 -1.84 11.68 1.78
N VAL A 32 -2.10 10.75 2.72
CA VAL A 32 -1.06 9.94 3.37
C VAL A 32 -0.38 9.01 2.36
N LEU A 33 -1.18 8.37 1.50
CA LEU A 33 -0.69 7.50 0.43
C LEU A 33 0.21 8.26 -0.55
N LEU A 34 -0.16 9.48 -0.93
CA LEU A 34 0.64 10.30 -1.83
C LEU A 34 1.95 10.76 -1.18
N LYS A 35 1.92 11.15 0.10
CA LYS A 35 3.15 11.43 0.87
C LYS A 35 4.07 10.22 0.92
N LEU A 36 3.51 9.02 1.09
CA LEU A 36 4.26 7.77 1.07
C LEU A 36 4.92 7.56 -0.30
N VAL A 37 4.17 7.72 -1.40
CA VAL A 37 4.71 7.67 -2.78
C VAL A 37 5.90 8.63 -2.95
N TYR A 38 5.74 9.90 -2.58
CA TYR A 38 6.84 10.87 -2.67
C TYR A 38 8.06 10.46 -1.83
N ARG A 39 7.82 9.90 -0.64
CA ARG A 39 8.88 9.39 0.21
C ARG A 39 9.64 8.23 -0.44
N LEU A 40 8.94 7.32 -1.12
CA LEU A 40 9.53 6.21 -1.88
C LEU A 40 10.31 6.72 -3.10
N LYS A 41 9.84 7.76 -3.77
CA LYS A 41 10.57 8.48 -4.83
C LYS A 41 11.80 9.25 -4.35
N LYS A 42 12.07 9.26 -3.04
CA LYS A 42 13.13 10.06 -2.39
C LYS A 42 12.95 11.57 -2.63
N GLU A 43 11.72 12.03 -2.84
CA GLU A 43 11.41 13.46 -2.99
C GLU A 43 11.38 14.16 -1.63
N SER A 44 11.95 15.37 -1.56
CA SER A 44 12.04 16.16 -0.32
C SER A 44 10.83 17.06 -0.09
N THR A 45 9.99 17.28 -1.11
CA THR A 45 8.83 18.17 -1.07
C THR A 45 7.58 17.43 -1.51
N TYR A 46 6.51 17.55 -0.73
CA TYR A 46 5.23 16.94 -1.04
C TYR A 46 4.33 17.96 -1.74
N ASN A 47 4.16 17.85 -3.06
CA ASN A 47 3.16 18.63 -3.78
C ASN A 47 1.81 17.90 -3.73
N ILE A 48 1.06 18.11 -2.64
CA ILE A 48 -0.24 17.46 -2.45
C ILE A 48 -1.30 18.26 -3.19
N SER A 49 -1.89 17.67 -4.24
CA SER A 49 -3.05 18.26 -4.92
C SER A 49 -4.25 18.35 -3.97
N ASP A 50 -5.06 19.40 -4.11
CA ASP A 50 -6.33 19.56 -3.39
C ASP A 50 -7.39 18.54 -3.84
N SER A 51 -7.29 18.01 -5.05
CA SER A 51 -8.24 17.05 -5.63
C SER A 51 -7.93 15.61 -5.22
N VAL A 52 -8.88 14.93 -4.56
CA VAL A 52 -8.80 13.49 -4.25
C VAL A 52 -8.55 12.66 -5.52
N GLU A 53 -9.22 13.01 -6.61
CA GLU A 53 -9.11 12.31 -7.89
C GLU A 53 -7.71 12.44 -8.48
N GLU A 54 -7.14 13.64 -8.42
CA GLU A 54 -5.78 13.86 -8.90
C GLU A 54 -4.76 13.12 -8.03
N ARG A 55 -4.94 13.12 -6.70
CA ARG A 55 -4.08 12.33 -5.79
C ARG A 55 -4.12 10.85 -6.14
N PHE A 56 -5.30 10.27 -6.33
CA PHE A 56 -5.43 8.86 -6.74
C PHE A 56 -4.83 8.59 -8.11
N ASN A 57 -4.97 9.49 -9.08
CA ASN A 57 -4.36 9.34 -10.39
C ASN A 57 -2.82 9.30 -10.31
N ILE A 58 -2.21 10.17 -9.48
CA ILE A 58 -0.76 10.16 -9.25
C ILE A 58 -0.32 8.85 -8.59
N ILE A 59 -1.06 8.38 -7.57
CA ILE A 59 -0.75 7.11 -6.90
C ILE A 59 -0.89 5.94 -7.87
N SER A 60 -1.98 5.84 -8.64
CA SER A 60 -2.18 4.78 -9.65
C SER A 60 -1.06 4.78 -10.68
N THR A 61 -0.69 5.96 -11.18
CA THR A 61 0.41 6.11 -12.13
C THR A 61 1.73 5.60 -11.55
N PHE A 62 2.02 5.90 -10.27
CA PHE A 62 3.20 5.38 -9.60
C PHE A 62 3.17 3.85 -9.44
N LEU A 63 2.03 3.29 -9.04
CA LEU A 63 1.88 1.83 -8.92
C LEU A 63 2.13 1.16 -10.27
N GLU A 64 1.51 1.66 -11.35
CA GLU A 64 1.62 1.05 -12.67
C GLU A 64 3.01 1.21 -13.30
N ARG A 65 3.66 2.37 -13.12
CA ARG A 65 4.93 2.67 -13.80
C ARG A 65 6.15 2.30 -12.98
N ASP A 66 6.20 2.74 -11.72
CA ASP A 66 7.37 2.60 -10.86
C ASP A 66 7.32 1.29 -10.07
N CYS A 67 6.13 0.86 -9.62
CA CYS A 67 5.95 -0.46 -8.99
C CYS A 67 5.69 -1.57 -10.03
N ARG A 68 5.55 -1.22 -11.31
CA ARG A 68 5.25 -2.15 -12.43
C ARG A 68 3.96 -2.96 -12.21
N PHE A 69 3.02 -2.42 -11.45
CA PHE A 69 1.75 -3.07 -11.17
C PHE A 69 0.91 -3.18 -12.45
N CYS A 70 0.45 -4.38 -12.76
CA CYS A 70 -0.36 -4.66 -13.93
C CYS A 70 -1.79 -5.02 -13.50
N PRO A 71 -2.75 -4.06 -13.50
CA PRO A 71 -4.12 -4.31 -13.02
C PRO A 71 -4.92 -5.28 -13.91
N SER A 72 -4.42 -5.61 -15.10
CA SER A 72 -5.04 -6.61 -15.98
C SER A 72 -4.62 -8.05 -15.68
N LYS A 73 -3.58 -8.26 -14.86
CA LYS A 73 -3.19 -9.56 -14.32
C LYS A 73 -3.66 -9.61 -12.86
N GLY A 74 -4.56 -10.52 -12.53
CA GLY A 74 -5.04 -10.68 -11.15
C GLY A 74 -6.08 -9.65 -10.68
N THR A 75 -6.11 -9.34 -9.38
CA THR A 75 -7.06 -8.38 -8.78
C THR A 75 -6.59 -6.94 -8.95
N ALA A 76 -7.51 -6.07 -9.36
CA ALA A 76 -7.27 -4.64 -9.52
C ALA A 76 -7.58 -3.85 -8.22
N ILE A 77 -7.13 -2.60 -8.19
CA ILE A 77 -7.51 -1.63 -7.17
C ILE A 77 -8.72 -0.84 -7.66
N SER A 78 -9.75 -0.76 -6.84
CA SER A 78 -10.95 0.03 -7.11
C SER A 78 -10.89 1.37 -6.36
N TRP A 79 -10.37 2.40 -7.04
CA TRP A 79 -10.32 3.77 -6.51
C TRP A 79 -11.70 4.34 -6.15
N ASP A 80 -12.72 4.00 -6.93
CA ASP A 80 -14.12 4.34 -6.61
C ASP A 80 -14.61 3.67 -5.33
N SER A 81 -14.12 2.47 -5.01
CA SER A 81 -14.49 1.78 -3.78
C SER A 81 -13.86 2.47 -2.57
N ILE A 82 -12.61 2.95 -2.68
CA ILE A 82 -11.98 3.79 -1.64
C ILE A 82 -12.78 5.09 -1.45
N LYS A 83 -13.10 5.81 -2.54
CA LYS A 83 -13.83 7.09 -2.49
C LYS A 83 -15.20 6.94 -1.81
N ASN A 84 -15.91 5.87 -2.14
CA ASN A 84 -17.26 5.58 -1.65
C ASN A 84 -17.29 4.68 -0.41
N GLU A 85 -16.15 4.46 0.26
CA GLU A 85 -16.03 3.65 1.51
C GLU A 85 -16.47 2.19 1.37
N ARG A 86 -16.50 1.66 0.16
CA ARG A 86 -16.83 0.26 -0.10
C ARG A 86 -15.56 -0.57 -0.02
N ASN A 87 -15.54 -1.59 0.83
CA ASN A 87 -14.36 -2.45 1.01
C ASN A 87 -13.06 -1.67 1.28
N LEU A 88 -13.14 -0.53 1.97
CA LEU A 88 -12.03 0.41 2.17
C LEU A 88 -10.75 -0.30 2.67
N ASN A 89 -10.88 -1.16 3.69
CA ASN A 89 -9.77 -1.95 4.24
C ASN A 89 -9.06 -2.81 3.18
N VAL A 90 -9.83 -3.43 2.28
CA VAL A 90 -9.28 -4.30 1.23
C VAL A 90 -8.52 -3.46 0.21
N GLU A 91 -9.15 -2.40 -0.31
CA GLU A 91 -8.56 -1.58 -1.37
C GLU A 91 -7.33 -0.80 -0.89
N ILE A 92 -7.36 -0.26 0.33
CA ILE A 92 -6.20 0.39 0.93
C ILE A 92 -5.08 -0.64 1.20
N SER A 93 -5.41 -1.85 1.66
CA SER A 93 -4.40 -2.89 1.88
C SER A 93 -3.70 -3.28 0.58
N LYS A 94 -4.43 -3.41 -0.55
CA LYS A 94 -3.83 -3.66 -1.87
C LYS A 94 -2.81 -2.59 -2.23
N VAL A 95 -3.16 -1.31 -2.05
CA VAL A 95 -2.25 -0.18 -2.29
C VAL A 95 -1.01 -0.29 -1.39
N LEU A 96 -1.20 -0.50 -0.09
CA LEU A 96 -0.08 -0.59 0.86
C LEU A 96 0.84 -1.78 0.58
N ILE A 97 0.30 -2.95 0.21
CA ILE A 97 1.09 -4.14 -0.15
C ILE A 97 2.01 -3.84 -1.35
N LEU A 98 1.50 -3.16 -2.38
CA LEU A 98 2.30 -2.80 -3.55
C LEU A 98 3.38 -1.75 -3.22
N LEU A 99 3.04 -0.73 -2.42
CA LEU A 99 4.00 0.28 -1.99
C LEU A 99 5.09 -0.32 -1.09
N LEU A 100 4.73 -1.25 -0.21
CA LEU A 100 5.65 -1.99 0.64
C LEU A 100 6.59 -2.85 -0.20
N TYR A 101 6.05 -3.63 -1.15
CA TYR A 101 6.86 -4.42 -2.08
C TYR A 101 7.88 -3.55 -2.81
N HIS A 102 7.45 -2.39 -3.30
CA HIS A 102 8.35 -1.44 -3.94
C HIS A 102 9.44 -0.93 -2.99
N ASP A 103 9.10 -0.58 -1.74
CA ASP A 103 10.10 -0.15 -0.74
C ASP A 103 11.13 -1.26 -0.44
N MET A 104 10.67 -2.51 -0.33
CA MET A 104 11.51 -3.70 -0.11
C MET A 104 12.45 -4.02 -1.28
N MET A 105 11.99 -3.79 -2.51
CA MET A 105 12.81 -3.99 -3.71
C MET A 105 13.67 -2.76 -4.03
N SER A 106 13.50 -1.66 -3.30
CA SER A 106 14.32 -0.46 -3.41
C SER A 106 15.48 -0.46 -2.42
N GLU A 107 16.45 0.43 -2.64
CA GLU A 107 17.59 0.64 -1.72
C GLU A 107 17.18 1.20 -0.33
N ARG A 108 15.92 1.62 -0.16
CA ARG A 108 15.47 2.33 1.05
C ARG A 108 15.22 1.40 2.25
N LEU A 109 14.76 0.17 2.00
CA LEU A 109 14.57 -0.91 2.97
C LEU A 109 14.06 -0.47 4.35
N THR A 110 12.88 0.17 4.42
CA THR A 110 12.35 0.69 5.71
C THR A 110 11.85 -0.37 6.67
N LEU A 111 11.78 -1.63 6.24
CA LEU A 111 11.46 -2.74 7.12
C LEU A 111 12.35 -2.77 8.37
N ASN A 112 13.64 -2.46 8.24
CA ASN A 112 14.62 -2.51 9.34
C ASN A 112 14.35 -1.52 10.49
N MET A 113 13.32 -0.68 10.38
CA MET A 113 12.88 0.27 11.40
C MET A 113 11.77 -0.29 12.30
N LEU A 114 11.32 -1.52 12.05
CA LEU A 114 10.20 -2.17 12.74
C LEU A 114 10.69 -3.27 13.68
N ASP A 115 9.80 -3.73 14.57
CA ASP A 115 10.07 -4.91 15.38
C ASP A 115 10.17 -6.16 14.50
N SER A 116 11.06 -7.09 14.86
CA SER A 116 11.36 -8.29 14.04
C SER A 116 10.15 -9.16 13.71
N GLU A 117 9.13 -9.16 14.57
CA GLU A 117 7.89 -9.90 14.31
C GLU A 117 7.03 -9.20 13.23
N VAL A 118 7.00 -7.86 13.23
CA VAL A 118 6.34 -7.06 12.19
C VAL A 118 7.09 -7.20 10.87
N GLU A 119 8.42 -7.17 10.88
CA GLU A 119 9.26 -7.41 9.70
C GLU A 119 8.96 -8.76 9.04
N LYS A 120 8.97 -9.85 9.83
CA LYS A 120 8.66 -11.21 9.35
C LYS A 120 7.28 -11.28 8.73
N GLU A 121 6.30 -10.66 9.36
CA GLU A 121 4.94 -10.64 8.86
C GLU A 121 4.83 -9.87 7.54
N LEU A 122 5.44 -8.69 7.44
CA LEU A 122 5.44 -7.90 6.22
C LEU A 122 6.14 -8.63 5.07
N ALA A 123 7.28 -9.27 5.35
CA ALA A 123 7.98 -10.11 4.38
C ALA A 123 7.09 -11.26 3.90
N PHE A 124 6.40 -11.95 4.83
CA PHE A 124 5.46 -13.01 4.48
C PHE A 124 4.31 -12.49 3.61
N ILE A 125 3.72 -11.34 3.95
CA ILE A 125 2.64 -10.70 3.18
C ILE A 125 3.09 -10.43 1.76
N THR A 126 4.27 -9.82 1.56
CA THR A 126 4.75 -9.53 0.22
C THR A 126 5.10 -10.79 -0.56
N ASP A 127 5.73 -11.78 0.06
CA ASP A 127 6.11 -13.04 -0.59
C ASP A 127 4.89 -13.85 -1.05
N SER A 128 3.82 -13.83 -0.26
CA SER A 128 2.61 -14.62 -0.53
C SER A 128 1.54 -13.90 -1.36
N LEU A 129 1.51 -12.57 -1.34
CA LEU A 129 0.43 -11.78 -1.94
C LEU A 129 0.88 -10.87 -3.09
N VAL A 130 2.17 -10.87 -3.43
CA VAL A 130 2.70 -10.15 -4.59
C VAL A 130 3.34 -11.17 -5.54
N LEU A 131 2.83 -11.21 -6.77
CA LEU A 131 3.30 -12.10 -7.82
C LEU A 131 4.08 -11.31 -8.88
N GLU A 132 5.11 -11.92 -9.43
CA GLU A 132 5.91 -11.35 -10.51
C GLU A 132 5.94 -12.27 -11.73
N SER A 133 5.70 -11.70 -12.91
CA SER A 133 5.76 -12.42 -14.19
C SER A 133 5.98 -11.43 -15.33
N ASP A 134 6.89 -11.74 -16.25
CA ASP A 134 7.26 -10.88 -17.38
C ASP A 134 7.73 -9.46 -16.96
N GLY A 135 8.40 -9.36 -15.81
CA GLY A 135 8.83 -8.08 -15.24
C GLY A 135 7.68 -7.19 -14.74
N MET A 136 6.46 -7.72 -14.67
CA MET A 136 5.28 -7.06 -14.14
C MET A 136 4.91 -7.64 -12.79
N VAL A 137 4.38 -6.79 -11.92
CA VAL A 137 3.91 -7.11 -10.58
C VAL A 137 2.39 -7.18 -10.59
N TYR A 138 1.79 -8.16 -9.91
CA TYR A 138 0.34 -8.27 -9.79
C TYR A 138 -0.09 -8.90 -8.48
N LEU A 139 -1.36 -8.69 -8.13
CA LEU A 139 -1.99 -9.19 -6.93
C LEU A 139 -2.86 -10.40 -7.28
N PRO A 140 -2.84 -11.50 -6.53
CA PRO A 140 -3.60 -12.71 -6.88
C PRO A 140 -5.12 -12.50 -6.74
N ASP A 141 -5.92 -13.18 -7.56
CA ASP A 141 -7.39 -13.05 -7.59
C ASP A 141 -8.07 -13.35 -6.24
N HIS A 142 -7.45 -14.21 -5.42
CA HIS A 142 -7.97 -14.59 -4.12
C HIS A 142 -7.59 -13.60 -3.00
N LEU A 143 -6.80 -12.57 -3.30
CA LEU A 143 -6.34 -11.59 -2.31
C LEU A 143 -7.50 -10.90 -1.60
N ASP A 144 -8.54 -10.50 -2.32
CA ASP A 144 -9.72 -9.85 -1.73
C ASP A 144 -10.35 -10.75 -0.67
N GLN A 145 -10.51 -12.05 -0.98
CA GLN A 145 -11.05 -13.03 -0.04
C GLN A 145 -10.09 -13.28 1.13
N TYR A 146 -8.79 -13.31 0.89
CA TYR A 146 -7.78 -13.44 1.94
C TYR A 146 -7.84 -12.25 2.89
N LEU A 147 -7.86 -11.03 2.36
CA LEU A 147 -7.96 -9.79 3.15
C LEU A 147 -9.30 -9.73 3.89
N VAL A 148 -10.39 -10.22 3.29
CA VAL A 148 -11.71 -10.33 3.94
C VAL A 148 -11.72 -11.35 5.06
N LYS A 149 -11.16 -12.55 4.83
CA LYS A 149 -11.15 -13.66 5.80
C LYS A 149 -10.19 -13.41 6.96
N ASN A 150 -9.12 -12.65 6.70
CA ASN A 150 -8.18 -12.18 7.71
C ASN A 150 -8.53 -10.78 8.23
N ARG A 151 -9.74 -10.24 7.94
CA ARG A 151 -10.27 -9.01 8.54
C ARG A 151 -10.17 -9.14 10.07
N LEU A 152 -9.63 -8.19 10.82
CA LEU A 152 -9.57 -6.73 10.75
C LEU A 152 -10.93 -6.03 10.63
N PRO A 153 -11.40 -5.44 11.76
CA PRO A 153 -12.23 -6.00 12.84
C PRO A 153 -13.18 -7.14 12.44
#